data_AF-A0A397A1Z5-F1
#
_entry.id   AF-A0A397A1Z5-F1
#
_cell.length_a   1.000
_cell.length_b   1.000
_cell.length_c   1.000
_cell.angle_alpha   90.00
_cell.angle_beta   90.00
_cell.angle_gamma   90.00
#
_symmetry.space_group_name_H-M   'P 1'
#
loop_
_entity.id
_entity.type
_entity.pdbx_description
1 polymer ?
#
loop_
_entity_poly.entity_id
_entity_poly.type
_entity_poly.pdbx_seq_one_letter_code
_entity_poly.pdbx_strand_id
1 'polypeptide(L)'
;MHGPMGSGKTSAVHLLASHHGATLLEMDATILTLQSPSSSSLERPFLACFTAALHLQPAVICIKHIERLFPKTLDGPAAHRIADFVNAIHSLRM
;
A
#
# COMPACT_ATOMS: atom_id res chain seq x y z
N MET A 1 -9.70 5.90 -1.21
CA MET A 1 -11.16 5.99 -0.95
C MET A 1 -11.39 6.45 0.48
N HIS A 2 -12.24 7.44 0.73
CA HIS A 2 -12.53 8.00 2.07
C HIS A 2 -14.02 7.78 2.41
N GLY A 3 -14.33 7.69 3.70
CA GLY A 3 -15.71 7.53 4.19
C GLY A 3 -15.77 6.72 5.48
N PRO A 4 -16.93 6.69 6.18
CA PRO A 4 -17.09 6.00 7.45
C PRO A 4 -16.68 4.52 7.41
N MET A 5 -16.27 3.95 8.54
CA MET A 5 -16.08 2.50 8.62
C MET A 5 -17.40 1.76 8.30
N GLY A 6 -17.31 0.63 7.60
CA GLY A 6 -18.50 -0.11 7.15
C GLY A 6 -19.15 0.42 5.86
N SER A 7 -18.67 1.53 5.27
CA SER A 7 -19.24 2.08 4.02
C SER A 7 -18.95 1.26 2.74
N GLY A 8 -18.54 0.00 2.85
CA GLY A 8 -18.30 -0.89 1.72
C GLY A 8 -17.06 -0.59 0.86
N LYS A 9 -16.11 0.27 1.31
CA LYS A 9 -14.91 0.64 0.52
C LYS A 9 -14.09 -0.58 0.07
N THR A 10 -13.74 -1.46 1.01
CA THR A 10 -12.97 -2.68 0.71
C THR A 10 -13.76 -3.62 -0.19
N SER A 11 -15.05 -3.80 0.08
CA SER A 11 -15.95 -4.61 -0.77
C SER A 11 -16.02 -4.09 -2.20
N ALA A 12 -16.05 -2.77 -2.40
CA ALA A 12 -16.03 -2.17 -3.73
C ALA A 12 -14.73 -2.47 -4.48
N VAL A 13 -13.58 -2.48 -3.81
CA VAL A 13 -12.30 -2.85 -4.42
C VAL A 13 -12.26 -4.33 -4.80
N HIS A 14 -12.77 -5.23 -3.94
CA HIS A 14 -12.90 -6.66 -4.28
C HIS A 14 -13.80 -6.88 -5.49
N LEU A 15 -14.96 -6.22 -5.53
CA LEU A 15 -15.88 -6.31 -6.66
C LEU A 15 -15.24 -5.80 -7.95
N LEU A 16 -14.53 -4.67 -7.90
CA LEU A 16 -13.80 -4.14 -9.04
C LEU A 16 -12.75 -5.13 -9.56
N ALA A 17 -11.89 -5.64 -8.67
CA ALA A 17 -10.86 -6.60 -9.06
C ALA A 17 -11.47 -7.87 -9.67
N SER A 18 -12.49 -8.44 -9.01
CA SER A 18 -13.19 -9.64 -9.50
C SER A 18 -13.89 -9.41 -10.84
N HIS A 19 -14.59 -8.28 -11.00
CA HIS A 19 -15.30 -7.93 -12.23
C HIS A 19 -14.35 -7.78 -13.43
N HIS A 20 -13.12 -7.32 -13.18
CA HIS A 20 -12.10 -7.15 -14.22
C HIS A 20 -11.12 -8.33 -14.33
N GLY A 21 -11.35 -9.44 -13.58
CA GLY A 21 -10.44 -10.58 -13.57
C GLY A 21 -9.02 -10.25 -13.10
N ALA A 22 -8.88 -9.20 -12.28
CA ALA A 22 -7.60 -8.70 -11.80
C ALA A 22 -7.20 -9.33 -10.46
N THR A 23 -5.92 -9.64 -10.31
CA THR A 23 -5.34 -10.09 -9.05
C THR A 23 -5.39 -8.96 -8.03
N LEU A 24 -6.01 -9.20 -6.88
CA LEU A 24 -6.04 -8.22 -5.78
C LEU A 24 -4.90 -8.48 -4.79
N LEU A 25 -4.03 -7.49 -4.62
CA LEU A 25 -2.96 -7.49 -3.62
C LEU A 25 -3.33 -6.53 -2.49
N GLU A 26 -3.65 -7.07 -1.32
CA GLU A 26 -3.97 -6.26 -0.15
C GLU A 26 -2.73 -5.97 0.70
N MET A 27 -2.56 -4.69 1.03
CA MET A 27 -1.49 -4.20 1.88
C MET A 27 -2.10 -3.47 3.08
N ASP A 28 -2.00 -4.04 4.27
CA ASP A 28 -2.49 -3.40 5.50
C ASP A 28 -1.36 -2.59 6.16
N ALA A 29 -1.50 -1.26 6.12
CA ALA A 29 -0.54 -0.35 6.73
C ALA A 29 -0.35 -0.58 8.23
N THR A 30 -1.36 -1.08 8.93
CA THR A 30 -1.27 -1.41 10.37
C THR A 30 -0.30 -2.56 10.58
N ILE A 31 -0.40 -3.60 9.74
CA ILE A 31 0.48 -4.77 9.83
C ILE A 31 1.91 -4.40 9.42
N LEU A 32 2.07 -3.65 8.34
CA LEU A 32 3.40 -3.20 7.89
C LEU A 32 4.12 -2.35 8.94
N THR A 33 3.40 -1.48 9.63
CA THR A 33 3.99 -0.62 10.68
C THR A 33 4.23 -1.36 11.99
N LEU A 34 3.51 -2.46 12.27
CA LEU A 34 3.79 -3.33 13.41
C LEU A 34 5.00 -4.24 13.18
N GLN A 35 5.18 -4.74 11.95
CA GLN A 35 6.30 -5.63 11.58
C GLN A 35 7.62 -4.88 11.35
N SER A 36 7.55 -3.56 11.15
CA SER A 36 8.68 -2.69 10.88
C SER A 36 8.76 -1.63 11.98
N PRO A 37 9.54 -1.84 13.06
CA PRO A 37 9.72 -0.83 14.10
C PRO A 37 10.13 0.52 13.48
N SER A 38 9.91 1.61 14.22
CA SER A 38 10.02 3.00 13.73
C SER A 38 11.32 3.35 12.96
N SER A 39 12.39 2.56 13.13
CA SER A 39 13.70 2.68 12.48
C SER A 39 13.85 1.91 11.14
N SER A 40 13.04 0.89 10.86
CA SER A 40 13.23 0.07 9.64
C SER A 40 12.45 0.62 8.44
N SER A 41 13.12 0.68 7.28
CA SER A 41 12.55 1.13 6.00
C SER A 41 11.43 0.18 5.51
N LEU A 42 10.41 0.74 4.86
CA LEU A 42 9.37 -0.02 4.11
C LEU A 42 9.66 -0.17 2.63
N GLU A 43 10.82 0.30 2.14
CA GLU A 43 11.13 0.28 0.70
C GLU A 43 11.06 -1.14 0.13
N ARG A 44 11.65 -2.11 0.84
CA ARG A 44 11.64 -3.53 0.41
C ARG A 44 10.22 -4.13 0.38
N PRO A 45 9.40 -4.03 1.44
CA PRO A 45 7.99 -4.44 1.37
C PRO A 45 7.20 -3.81 0.23
N PHE A 46 7.37 -2.49 0.00
CA PHE A 46 6.71 -1.81 -1.11
C PHE A 46 7.17 -2.36 -2.45
N LEU A 47 8.49 -2.45 -2.66
CA LEU A 47 9.08 -2.97 -3.89
C LEU A 47 8.61 -4.41 -4.17
N ALA A 48 8.59 -5.28 -3.16
CA ALA A 48 8.11 -6.65 -3.30
C ALA A 48 6.64 -6.70 -3.76
N CYS A 49 5.76 -5.88 -3.17
CA CYS A 49 4.36 -5.81 -3.56
C CYS A 49 4.18 -5.29 -4.98
N PHE A 50 4.87 -4.21 -5.34
CA PHE A 50 4.78 -3.63 -6.68
C PHE A 50 5.31 -4.57 -7.76
N THR A 51 6.44 -5.22 -7.49
CA THR A 51 7.00 -6.24 -8.37
C THR A 51 6.03 -7.40 -8.55
N ALA A 52 5.40 -7.90 -7.48
CA ALA A 52 4.38 -8.93 -7.59
C ALA A 52 3.18 -8.47 -8.44
N ALA A 53 2.72 -7.24 -8.27
CA ALA A 53 1.63 -6.67 -9.07
C ALA A 53 1.97 -6.63 -10.56
N LEU A 54 3.20 -6.30 -10.92
CA LEU A 54 3.65 -6.29 -12.32
C LEU A 54 3.69 -7.69 -12.94
N HIS A 55 4.06 -8.72 -12.17
CA HIS A 55 4.09 -10.09 -12.65
C HIS A 55 2.68 -10.73 -12.75
N LEU A 56 1.73 -10.26 -11.94
CA LEU A 56 0.38 -10.83 -11.82
C LEU A 56 -0.68 -10.05 -12.62
N GLN A 57 -0.27 -9.29 -13.64
CA GLN A 57 -1.17 -8.46 -14.43
C GLN A 57 -2.28 -9.28 -15.11
N PRO A 58 -3.54 -8.79 -15.15
CA PRO A 58 -3.99 -7.51 -14.58
C PRO A 58 -4.06 -7.55 -13.05
N ALA A 59 -3.61 -6.49 -12.36
CA ALA A 59 -3.55 -6.46 -10.90
C ALA A 59 -4.03 -5.13 -10.29
N VAL A 60 -4.61 -5.21 -9.10
CA VAL A 60 -5.03 -4.07 -8.26
C VAL A 60 -4.32 -4.16 -6.92
N ILE A 61 -3.64 -3.09 -6.50
CA ILE A 61 -3.07 -2.98 -5.15
C ILE A 61 -4.03 -2.18 -4.27
N CYS A 62 -4.46 -2.76 -3.15
CA CYS A 62 -5.33 -2.12 -2.18
C CYS A 62 -4.56 -1.84 -0.89
N ILE A 63 -4.24 -0.57 -0.64
CA ILE A 63 -3.58 -0.13 0.59
C ILE A 63 -4.65 0.26 1.62
N LYS A 64 -4.78 -0.52 2.69
CA LYS A 64 -5.70 -0.28 3.80
C LYS A 64 -5.03 0.57 4.87
N HIS A 65 -5.81 1.43 5.54
CA HIS A 65 -5.32 2.31 6.61
C HIS A 65 -4.14 3.20 6.18
N ILE A 66 -4.20 3.70 4.95
CA ILE A 66 -3.14 4.48 4.31
C ILE A 66 -2.67 5.69 5.13
N GLU A 67 -3.54 6.23 5.99
CA GLU A 67 -3.21 7.30 6.94
C GLU A 67 -2.08 6.95 7.92
N ARG A 68 -1.81 5.66 8.16
CA ARG A 68 -0.69 5.19 8.98
C ARG A 68 0.66 5.26 8.24
N LEU A 69 0.65 5.20 6.92
CA LEU A 69 1.84 5.37 6.08
C LEU A 69 2.06 6.84 5.73
N PHE A 70 0.96 7.57 5.49
CA PHE A 70 0.95 8.95 5.03
C PHE A 70 0.09 9.81 5.97
N PRO A 71 0.61 10.18 7.15
CA PRO A 71 -0.12 11.06 8.06
C PRO A 71 -0.31 12.45 7.47
N LYS A 72 -1.33 13.17 7.96
CA LYS A 72 -1.68 14.52 7.49
C LYS A 72 -0.60 15.57 7.78
N THR A 73 0.25 15.31 8.78
CA THR A 73 1.38 16.15 9.15
C THR A 73 2.66 15.35 8.94
N LEU A 74 3.66 15.98 8.33
CA LEU A 74 4.95 15.35 8.03
C LEU A 74 5.89 15.28 9.25
N ASP A 75 5.38 15.63 10.43
CA ASP A 75 6.16 15.67 11.65
C ASP A 75 6.27 14.25 12.24
N GLY A 76 7.46 13.66 12.19
CA GLY A 76 7.79 12.41 12.87
C GLY A 76 8.30 11.27 11.97
N PRO A 77 8.45 10.05 12.52
CA PRO A 77 9.08 8.91 11.84
C PRO A 77 8.35 8.45 10.56
N ALA A 78 7.11 8.91 10.35
CA ALA A 78 6.34 8.62 9.16
C ALA A 78 6.84 9.35 7.89
N ALA A 79 7.58 10.46 8.03
CA ALA A 79 8.13 11.19 6.88
C ALA A 79 9.04 10.29 6.01
N HIS A 80 9.82 9.41 6.64
CA HIS A 80 10.68 8.45 5.94
C HIS A 80 9.87 7.42 5.12
N ARG A 81 8.61 7.14 5.48
CA ARG A 81 7.77 6.17 4.78
C ARG A 81 7.34 6.67 3.40
N ILE A 82 7.22 8.00 3.25
CA ILE A 82 6.99 8.63 1.94
C ILE A 82 8.20 8.43 1.04
N ALA A 83 9.39 8.69 1.57
CA ALA A 83 10.64 8.45 0.84
C ALA A 83 10.79 6.98 0.46
N ASP A 84 10.54 6.04 1.39
CA ASP A 84 10.56 4.60 1.11
C ASP A 84 9.61 4.20 -0.03
N PHE A 85 8.38 4.72 -0.02
CA PHE A 85 7.37 4.43 -1.04
C PHE A 85 7.78 4.97 -2.42
N VAL A 86 8.27 6.22 -2.45
CA VAL A 86 8.73 6.87 -3.68
C VAL A 86 9.96 6.15 -4.24
N ASN A 87 10.94 5.82 -3.39
CA ASN A 87 12.12 5.05 -3.78
C ASN A 87 11.73 3.69 -4.37
N ALA A 88 10.81 2.97 -3.72
CA ALA A 88 10.32 1.69 -4.24
C ALA A 88 9.68 1.83 -5.64
N ILE A 89 8.91 2.89 -5.90
CA ILE A 89 8.35 3.15 -7.25
C ILE A 89 9.46 3.48 -8.25
N HIS A 90 10.44 4.30 -7.88
CA HIS A 90 11.56 4.65 -8.76
C HIS A 90 12.38 3.41 -9.14
N SER A 91 12.58 2.50 -8.18
CA SER A 91 13.29 1.24 -8.39
C SER A 91 12.59 0.28 -9.36
N LEU A 92 11.30 0.47 -9.67
CA LEU A 92 10.60 -0.30 -10.71
C LEU A 92 10.84 0.21 -12.14
N ARG A 93 11.35 1.44 -12.28
CA ARG A 93 11.57 2.09 -13.59
C ARG A 93 12.99 1.88 -14.14
N MET A 94 13.88 1.31 -13.34
CA MET A 94 15.24 0.89 -13.71
C MET A 94 15.20 -0.56 -14.19
#